data_AF-A0A6A7ZSA0-F1
#
_entry.id   AF-A0A6A7ZSA0-F1
#
_cell.length_a   1.000
_cell.length_b   1.000
_cell.length_c   1.000
_cell.angle_alpha   90.00
_cell.angle_beta   90.00
_cell.angle_gamma   90.00
#
_symmetry.space_group_name_H-M   'P 1'
#
loop_
_entity.id
_entity.type
_entity.pdbx_description
1 polymer ?
#
loop_
_entity_poly.entity_id
_entity_poly.type
_entity_poly.pdbx_seq_one_letter_code
_entity_poly.pdbx_strand_id
1 'polypeptide(L)' 'MVQLLRVICLRYIFEIVDDEGQIRAYVASHMYRKVNKLIVLHRGAEVGIDICRICDWCAVDEDEAQRAGTAQTGWLHDC' A
#
# COMPACT_ATOMS: atom_id res chain seq x y z
N MET A 1 -11.07 -18.84 -29.71
CA MET A 1 -10.95 -17.53 -29.05
C MET A 1 -10.84 -17.78 -27.55
N VAL A 2 -9.64 -17.70 -27.01
CA VAL A 2 -9.44 -17.86 -25.55
C VAL A 2 -9.63 -16.46 -24.96
N GLN A 3 -10.74 -16.24 -24.25
CA GLN A 3 -10.89 -15.07 -23.41
C GLN A 3 -9.83 -15.16 -22.32
N LEU A 4 -8.77 -14.36 -22.46
CA LEU A 4 -7.78 -14.14 -21.43
C LEU A 4 -8.54 -13.55 -20.24
N LEU A 5 -8.77 -14.34 -19.18
CA LEU A 5 -9.17 -13.79 -17.89
C LEU A 5 -8.04 -12.85 -17.45
N ARG A 6 -8.21 -11.55 -17.69
CA ARG A 6 -7.39 -10.53 -17.02
C ARG A 6 -7.74 -10.66 -15.54
N VAL A 7 -6.87 -11.34 -14.79
CA VAL A 7 -6.85 -11.24 -13.34
C VAL A 7 -6.62 -9.76 -13.04
N ILE A 8 -7.64 -9.07 -12.54
CA ILE A 8 -7.49 -7.68 -12.11
C ILE A 8 -6.67 -7.74 -10.82
N CYS A 9 -5.36 -7.56 -10.95
CA CYS A 9 -4.47 -7.39 -9.81
C CYS A 9 -4.59 -5.95 -9.32
N LEU A 10 -5.41 -5.74 -8.29
CA LEU A 10 -5.49 -4.46 -7.59
C LEU A 10 -4.32 -4.34 -6.62
N ARG A 11 -3.73 -3.15 -6.58
CA ARG A 11 -2.79 -2.69 -5.56
C ARG A 11 -3.44 -1.53 -4.80
N TYR A 12 -2.93 -1.28 -3.62
CA TYR A 12 -3.34 -0.16 -2.79
C TYR A 12 -2.16 0.78 -2.64
N ILE A 13 -2.36 2.04 -2.99
CA ILE A 13 -1.45 3.12 -2.64
C ILE A 13 -2.02 3.78 -1.40
N PHE A 14 -1.19 4.05 -0.40
CA PHE A 14 -1.61 4.74 0.81
C PHE A 14 -0.50 5.63 1.34
N GLU A 15 -0.88 6.73 1.96
CA GLU A 15 0.03 7.71 2.54
C GLU A 15 -0.10 7.70 4.06
N ILE A 16 1.03 7.69 4.77
CA ILE A 16 1.06 7.77 6.22
C ILE A 16 1.94 8.91 6.69
N VAL A 17 1.61 9.47 7.85
CA VAL A 17 2.51 10.32 8.63
C VAL A 17 3.42 9.43 9.47
N ASP A 18 4.73 9.51 9.24
CA ASP A 18 5.74 8.82 10.04
C ASP A 18 5.93 9.49 11.41
N ASP A 19 6.80 8.93 12.26
CA ASP A 19 6.99 9.44 13.63
C ASP A 19 7.68 10.81 13.66
N GLU A 20 8.29 11.22 12.55
CA GLU A 20 8.94 12.52 12.35
C GLU A 20 7.95 13.56 11.78
N GLY A 21 6.69 13.17 11.54
CA GLY A 21 5.66 14.03 10.95
C GLY A 21 5.73 14.12 9.42
N GLN A 22 6.56 13.32 8.76
CA GLN A 22 6.70 13.32 7.31
C GLN A 22 5.65 12.42 6.66
N ILE A 23 5.12 12.87 5.51
CA ILE A 23 4.20 12.06 4.72
C ILE A 23 5.00 11.12 3.82
N ARG A 24 4.68 9.83 3.90
CA ARG A 24 5.30 8.78 3.09
C ARG A 24 4.24 7.93 2.39
N ALA A 25 4.44 7.70 1.10
CA ALA A 25 3.58 6.86 0.26
C ALA A 25 4.10 5.42 0.21
N TYR A 26 3.18 4.47 0.23
CA TYR A 26 3.44 3.03 0.22
C TYR A 26 2.51 2.31 -0.75
N VAL A 27 2.96 1.16 -1.24
CA VAL A 27 2.18 0.27 -2.11
C VAL A 27 2.03 -1.09 -1.44
N ALA A 28 0.80 -1.59 -1.37
CA ALA A 28 0.48 -2.94 -0.87
C ALA A 28 -0.34 -3.73 -1.89
N SER A 29 -0.11 -5.05 -1.99
CA SER A 29 -0.98 -5.96 -2.74
C SER A 29 -2.20 -6.41 -1.95
N HIS A 30 -2.12 -6.31 -0.62
CA HIS A 30 -3.19 -6.73 0.26
C HIS A 30 -3.33 -5.73 1.38
N MET A 31 -4.58 -5.32 1.64
CA MET A 31 -4.91 -4.32 2.62
C MET A 31 -6.27 -4.64 3.23
N TYR A 32 -6.35 -4.72 4.56
CA TYR A 32 -7.61 -4.90 5.26
C TYR A 32 -7.59 -4.22 6.62
N ARG A 33 -8.78 -3.87 7.12
CA ARG A 33 -8.92 -3.24 8.44
C ARG A 33 -9.01 -4.29 9.54
N LYS A 34 -8.29 -4.07 10.64
CA LYS A 34 -8.43 -4.81 11.91
C LYS A 34 -8.42 -3.84 13.09
N VAL A 35 -9.56 -3.67 13.73
CA VAL A 35 -9.75 -2.72 14.85
C VAL A 35 -9.39 -1.28 14.44
N ASN A 36 -8.36 -0.69 15.03
CA ASN A 36 -7.82 0.64 14.77
C ASN A 36 -6.57 0.61 13.88
N LYS A 37 -6.26 -0.56 13.29
CA LYS A 37 -5.11 -0.75 12.42
C LYS A 37 -5.54 -1.14 11.00
N LEU A 38 -4.77 -0.69 10.04
CA LEU A 38 -4.74 -1.17 8.68
C LEU A 38 -3.63 -2.22 8.58
N ILE A 39 -3.99 -3.44 8.20
CA ILE A 39 -3.03 -4.52 8.01
C ILE A 39 -2.66 -4.57 6.53
N VAL A 40 -1.37 -4.48 6.24
CA VAL A 40 -0.82 -4.57 4.89
C VAL A 40 0.17 -5.72 4.79
N LEU A 41 0.20 -6.40 3.65
CA LEU A 41 1.23 -7.40 3.37
C LEU A 41 2.39 -6.75 2.64
N HIS A 42 3.55 -6.69 3.29
CA HIS A 42 4.77 -6.15 2.72
C HIS A 42 5.88 -7.21 2.81
N ARG A 43 6.49 -7.56 1.67
CA ARG A 43 7.56 -8.59 1.56
C ARG A 43 7.23 -9.93 2.25
N GLY A 44 5.95 -10.32 2.28
CA GLY A 44 5.51 -11.56 2.92
C GLY A 44 5.27 -11.47 4.44
N ALA A 45 5.43 -10.29 5.05
CA ALA A 45 5.09 -10.03 6.43
C ALA A 45 3.84 -9.14 6.53
N GLU A 46 2.95 -9.43 7.48
CA GLU A 46 1.85 -8.54 7.84
C GLU A 46 2.38 -7.40 8.71
N VAL A 47 2.13 -6.16 8.30
CA VAL A 47 2.46 -4.95 9.04
C VAL A 47 1.18 -4.24 9.43
N GLY A 48 1.06 -3.87 10.70
CA GLY A 48 -0.10 -3.15 11.22
C GLY A 48 0.18 -1.66 11.40
N ILE A 49 -0.56 -0.82 10.69
CA ILE A 49 -0.43 0.64 10.68
C ILE A 49 -1.63 1.24 11.40
N ASP A 50 -1.42 2.14 12.36
CA ASP A 50 -2.53 2.81 13.03
C ASP A 50 -3.30 3.72 12.05
N ILE A 51 -4.63 3.57 12.00
CA ILE A 51 -5.49 4.26 11.03
C ILE A 51 -5.39 5.79 11.18
N CYS A 52 -5.15 6.29 12.38
CA CYS A 52 -4.98 7.73 12.63
C CYS A 52 -3.76 8.33 11.93
N ARG A 53 -2.83 7.50 11.44
CA ARG A 53 -1.64 7.94 10.71
C ARG A 53 -1.86 7.99 9.21
N ILE A 54 -2.96 7.43 8.71
CA ILE A 54 -3.24 7.36 7.27
C ILE A 54 -3.86 8.68 6.82
N CYS A 55 -3.22 9.33 5.85
CA CYS A 55 -3.70 10.58 5.26
C CYS A 55 -4.69 10.31 4.13
N ASP A 56 -4.30 9.43 3.21
CA ASP A 56 -5.06 9.09 2.01
C ASP A 56 -4.76 7.66 1.56
N TRP A 57 -5.67 7.07 0.78
CA TRP A 57 -5.50 5.75 0.19
C TRP A 57 -6.39 5.56 -1.03
N CYS A 58 -5.89 4.79 -2.00
CA CYS A 58 -6.60 4.47 -3.22
C CYS A 58 -6.30 3.04 -3.69
N ALA A 59 -7.32 2.37 -4.23
CA ALA A 59 -7.14 1.12 -4.96
C ALA A 59 -6.83 1.46 -6.43
N VAL A 60 -5.74 0.90 -6.95
CA VAL A 60 -5.24 1.16 -8.30
C VAL A 60 -4.93 -0.15 -9.02
N ASP A 61 -4.92 -0.10 -10.34
CA ASP A 61 -4.47 -1.23 -11.16
C ASP A 61 -2.95 -1.40 -11.03
N GLU A 62 -2.44 -2.63 -11.21
CA GLU A 62 -1.01 -2.95 -11.06
C GLU A 62 -0.08 -2.08 -11.92
N ASP A 63 -0.50 -1.75 -13.16
CA ASP A 63 0.26 -0.88 -14.07
C ASP A 63 0.39 0.57 -13.55
N GLU A 64 -0.60 1.04 -12.78
CA GLU A 64 -0.61 2.37 -12.19
C GLU A 64 0.21 2.42 -10.90
N ALA A 65 0.11 1.38 -10.07
CA ALA A 65 0.96 1.22 -8.89
C ALA A 65 2.46 1.17 -9.22
N GLN A 66 2.84 0.47 -10.31
CA GLN A 66 4.25 0.38 -10.73
C GLN A 66 4.81 1.74 -11.15
N ARG A 67 4.01 2.56 -11.86
CA ARG A 67 4.38 3.93 -12.23
C ARG A 67 4.54 4.83 -11.01
N ALA A 68 3.66 4.70 -10.01
CA ALA A 68 3.74 5.46 -8.77
C ALA A 68 4.95 5.03 -7.90
N GLY A 69 5.20 3.73 -7.78
CA GLY A 69 6.31 3.16 -6.99
C GLY A 69 7.70 3.55 -7.50
N THR A 70 7.86 3.86 -8.79
CA THR A 70 9.13 4.38 -9.32
C THR A 70 9.40 5.86 -9.00
N ALA A 71 8.38 6.61 -8.55
CA ALA A 71 8.50 8.05 -8.33
C ALA A 71 8.85 8.42 -6.87
N GLN A 72 8.41 7.64 -5.87
CA GLN A 72 8.59 7.95 -4.45
C GLN A 72 8.62 6.68 -3.61
N THR A 73 9.80 6.15 -3.24
CA THR A 73 9.89 5.14 -2.18
C THR A 73 10.91 5.55 -1.13
N GLY A 74 10.42 6.11 -0.04
CA GLY A 74 11.07 5.98 1.26
C GLY A 74 10.81 4.57 1.78
N TRP A 75 11.86 3.77 1.94
CA TRP A 75 11.76 2.43 2.49
C TRP A 75 11.14 2.49 3.89
N LEU A 76 10.12 1.68 4.15
CA LEU A 76 9.71 1.36 5.52
C LEU A 76 10.91 0.62 6.11
N HIS A 77 11.71 1.29 6.93
CA HIS A 77 12.83 0.65 7.61
C HIS A 77 12.25 -0.29 8.67
N ASP A 78 12.67 -1.55 8.62
CA ASP A 78 12.49 -2.51 9.71
C ASP A 78 13.22 -1.97 10.94
N CYS A 79 12.49 -1.75 12.03
CA CYS A 79 13.04 -1.72 13.39
C CYS A 79 12.83 -3.11 14.01
#